data_AF-A0A971PIA3-F1
#
_entry.id   AF-A0A971PIA3-F1
#
_cell.length_a   1.000
_cell.length_b   1.000
_cell.length_c   1.000
_cell.angle_alpha   90.00
_cell.angle_beta   90.00
_cell.angle_gamma   90.00
#
_symmetry.space_group_name_H-M   'P 1'
#
loop_
_entity.id
_entity.type
_entity.pdbx_description
1 polymer ?
#
loop_
_entity_poly.entity_id
_entity_poly.type
_entity_poly.pdbx_seq_one_letter_code
_entity_poly.pdbx_strand_id
1 'polypeptide(L)'
;MKDPVLAQQIEAAGAFIADWNALFERAAGARQAGPAAPGDAAAEFLAVRNALVQRYPELMTALEIPVHSDDEVMQLLGRLNSLAAAVQMPEPHWKKLIEVQGHAEVQLRGMLGALEGRRRSLETLHRPRILLLRALGSWPLKLLALVAAIVALFIALKAAGV
;
A
#
# COMPACT_ATOMS: atom_id res chain seq x y z
N MET A 1 15.13 -10.08 -2.90
CA MET A 1 15.25 -8.66 -3.26
C MET A 1 13.94 -7.99 -2.90
N LYS A 2 13.95 -6.83 -2.23
CA LYS A 2 12.76 -5.98 -2.11
C LYS A 2 12.50 -5.40 -3.50
N ASP A 3 11.29 -5.53 -4.02
CA ASP A 3 10.90 -4.90 -5.29
C ASP A 3 10.74 -3.38 -5.04
N PRO A 4 11.68 -2.53 -5.51
CA PRO A 4 11.65 -1.10 -5.21
C PRO A 4 10.50 -0.39 -5.93
N VAL A 5 10.09 -0.90 -7.09
CA VAL A 5 8.98 -0.34 -7.88
C VAL A 5 7.67 -0.58 -7.14
N LEU A 6 7.44 -1.81 -6.67
CA LEU A 6 6.25 -2.14 -5.90
C LEU A 6 6.18 -1.36 -4.58
N ALA A 7 7.31 -1.15 -3.91
CA ALA A 7 7.36 -0.33 -2.70
C ALA A 7 6.94 1.12 -2.98
N GLN A 8 7.45 1.70 -4.07
CA GLN A 8 7.10 3.06 -4.51
C GLN A 8 5.62 3.16 -4.92
N GLN A 9 5.08 2.15 -5.59
CA GLN A 9 3.65 2.09 -5.94
C GLN A 9 2.74 2.06 -4.70
N ILE A 10 3.09 1.26 -3.69
CA ILE A 10 2.35 1.19 -2.42
C ILE A 10 2.39 2.55 -1.71
N GLU A 11 3.56 3.18 -1.66
CA GLU A 11 3.72 4.50 -1.05
C GLU A 11 2.91 5.58 -1.78
N ALA A 12 2.99 5.61 -3.11
CA ALA A 12 2.24 6.57 -3.94
C ALA A 12 0.72 6.39 -3.80
N ALA A 13 0.23 5.15 -3.81
CA ALA A 13 -1.19 4.83 -3.60
C ALA A 13 -1.65 5.23 -2.19
N GLY A 14 -0.84 4.93 -1.16
CA GLY A 14 -1.13 5.31 0.23
C GLY A 14 -1.19 6.83 0.41
N ALA A 15 -0.22 7.55 -0.16
CA ALA A 15 -0.20 9.02 -0.13
C ALA A 15 -1.40 9.61 -0.87
N PHE A 16 -1.83 9.01 -1.99
CA PHE A 16 -3.00 9.46 -2.73
C PHE A 16 -4.28 9.32 -1.91
N ILE A 17 -4.47 8.17 -1.26
CA ILE A 17 -5.64 7.93 -0.40
C ILE A 17 -5.66 8.88 0.81
N ALA A 18 -4.48 9.17 1.40
CA ALA A 18 -4.38 10.11 2.50
C ALA A 18 -4.79 11.53 2.08
N ASP A 19 -4.26 12.02 0.95
CA ASP A 19 -4.60 13.34 0.40
C ASP A 19 -6.08 13.42 -0.02
N TRP A 20 -6.60 12.34 -0.61
CA TRP A 20 -8.01 12.19 -0.95
C TRP A 20 -8.91 12.36 0.28
N ASN A 21 -8.66 11.59 1.34
CA ASN A 21 -9.45 11.68 2.56
C ASN A 21 -9.32 13.06 3.23
N ALA A 22 -8.11 13.61 3.28
CA ALA A 22 -7.88 14.95 3.82
C ALA A 22 -8.65 16.03 3.05
N LEU A 23 -8.79 15.91 1.72
CA LEU A 23 -9.58 16.82 0.91
C LEU A 23 -11.06 16.82 1.34
N PHE A 24 -11.67 15.65 1.47
CA PHE A 24 -13.08 15.54 1.85
C PHE A 24 -13.35 15.91 3.30
N GLU A 25 -12.44 15.61 4.23
CA GLU A 25 -12.50 16.08 5.61
C GLU A 25 -12.49 17.61 5.68
N ARG A 26 -11.61 18.28 4.91
CA ARG A 26 -11.62 19.75 4.82
C ARG A 26 -12.92 20.29 4.23
N ALA A 27 -13.45 19.66 3.19
CA ALA A 27 -14.73 20.06 2.60
C ALA A 27 -15.89 19.91 3.59
N ALA A 28 -15.94 18.80 4.33
CA ALA A 28 -16.94 18.54 5.36
C ALA A 28 -16.82 19.53 6.53
N GLY A 29 -15.59 19.78 7.00
CA GLY A 29 -15.32 20.76 8.05
C GLY A 29 -15.74 22.17 7.66
N ALA A 30 -15.42 22.61 6.43
CA ALA A 30 -15.85 23.92 5.93
C ALA A 30 -17.38 24.01 5.83
N ARG A 31 -18.06 22.95 5.40
CA ARG A 31 -19.52 22.90 5.35
C ARG A 31 -20.15 23.05 6.74
N GLN A 32 -19.57 22.42 7.76
CA GLN A 32 -20.03 22.54 9.14
C GLN A 32 -19.76 23.91 9.75
N ALA A 33 -18.60 24.51 9.44
CA ALA A 33 -18.20 25.82 9.94
C ALA A 33 -18.92 27.00 9.25
N GLY A 34 -19.44 26.78 8.04
CA GLY A 34 -20.12 27.80 7.26
C GLY A 34 -19.16 28.73 6.49
N PRO A 35 -19.62 29.88 5.98
CA PRO A 35 -18.90 30.70 4.99
C PRO A 35 -17.62 31.41 5.51
N ALA A 36 -17.20 31.19 6.75
CA ALA A 36 -16.05 31.84 7.37
C ALA A 36 -14.71 31.10 7.15
N ALA A 37 -14.51 30.49 5.97
CA ALA A 37 -13.22 29.86 5.68
C ALA A 37 -12.16 30.95 5.38
N PRO A 38 -11.02 30.99 6.10
CA PRO A 38 -9.94 31.92 5.80
C PRO A 38 -9.41 31.69 4.38
N GLY A 39 -9.00 32.77 3.70
CA GLY A 39 -8.57 32.71 2.29
C GLY A 39 -7.47 31.68 2.01
N ASP A 40 -6.58 31.48 2.98
CA ASP A 40 -5.49 30.49 2.90
C ASP A 40 -6.02 29.05 2.82
N ALA A 41 -7.10 28.73 3.57
CA ALA A 41 -7.70 27.39 3.55
C ALA A 41 -8.33 27.05 2.19
N ALA A 42 -8.86 28.04 1.47
CA ALA A 42 -9.39 27.85 0.12
C ALA A 42 -8.27 27.59 -0.90
N ALA A 43 -7.15 28.31 -0.79
CA ALA A 43 -5.99 28.11 -1.66
C ALA A 43 -5.33 26.74 -1.43
N GLU A 44 -5.13 26.35 -0.17
CA GLU A 44 -4.60 25.03 0.20
C GLU A 44 -5.51 23.88 -0.29
N PHE A 45 -6.83 24.05 -0.15
CA PHE A 45 -7.80 23.08 -0.66
C PHE A 45 -7.66 22.87 -2.17
N LEU A 46 -7.59 23.97 -2.94
CA LEU A 46 -7.41 23.92 -4.38
C LEU A 46 -6.08 23.29 -4.79
N ALA A 47 -5.00 23.61 -4.07
CA ALA A 47 -3.69 23.03 -4.33
C ALA A 47 -3.70 21.50 -4.18
N VAL A 48 -4.26 20.98 -3.09
CA VAL A 48 -4.38 19.53 -2.86
C VAL A 48 -5.28 18.87 -3.91
N ARG A 49 -6.42 19.48 -4.22
CA ARG A 49 -7.33 18.99 -5.26
C ARG A 49 -6.64 18.90 -6.63
N ASN A 50 -5.89 19.93 -7.01
CA ASN A 50 -5.19 19.95 -8.29
C ASN A 50 -4.04 18.93 -8.32
N ALA A 51 -3.33 18.75 -7.21
CA ALA A 51 -2.31 17.70 -7.08
C ALA A 51 -2.92 16.29 -7.23
N LEU A 52 -4.11 16.05 -6.65
CA LEU A 52 -4.84 14.79 -6.83
C LEU A 52 -5.25 14.57 -8.29
N VAL A 53 -5.79 15.59 -8.95
CA VAL A 53 -6.16 15.53 -10.38
C VAL A 53 -4.97 15.17 -11.26
N GLN A 54 -3.79 15.73 -10.98
CA GLN A 54 -2.57 15.46 -11.74
C GLN A 54 -2.02 14.05 -11.48
N ARG A 55 -2.00 13.62 -10.22
CA ARG A 55 -1.43 12.33 -9.81
C ARG A 55 -2.31 11.13 -10.14
N TYR A 56 -3.62 11.32 -10.28
CA TYR A 56 -4.54 10.21 -10.46
C TYR A 56 -4.29 9.40 -11.76
N PRO A 57 -4.15 10.03 -12.96
CA PRO A 57 -3.81 9.29 -14.17
C PRO A 57 -2.46 8.56 -14.08
N GLU A 58 -1.47 9.19 -13.43
CA GLU A 58 -0.15 8.61 -13.20
C GLU A 58 -0.24 7.37 -12.31
N LEU A 59 -1.03 7.45 -11.23
CA LEU A 59 -1.32 6.33 -10.34
C LEU A 59 -2.00 5.19 -11.10
N MET A 60 -3.05 5.46 -11.87
CA MET A 60 -3.75 4.43 -12.64
C MET A 60 -2.85 3.74 -13.67
N THR A 61 -2.00 4.53 -14.35
CA THR A 61 -1.02 4.01 -15.30
C THR A 61 0.03 3.14 -14.61
N ALA A 62 0.58 3.61 -13.48
CA ALA A 62 1.58 2.88 -12.71
C ALA A 62 1.04 1.55 -12.15
N LEU A 63 -0.27 1.47 -11.93
CA LEU A 63 -0.95 0.28 -11.43
C LEU A 63 -1.46 -0.65 -12.54
N GLU A 64 -1.25 -0.29 -13.81
CA GLU A 64 -1.72 -1.05 -15.00
C GLU A 64 -3.24 -1.29 -14.98
N ILE A 65 -4.01 -0.42 -14.30
CA ILE A 65 -5.47 -0.52 -14.23
C ILE A 65 -6.07 0.24 -15.42
N PRO A 66 -6.99 -0.37 -16.20
CA PRO A 66 -7.65 0.31 -17.30
C PRO A 66 -8.35 1.59 -16.80
N VAL A 67 -7.93 2.74 -17.31
CA VAL A 67 -8.47 4.08 -16.95
C VAL A 67 -9.99 4.19 -17.20
N HIS A 68 -10.56 3.29 -18.00
CA HIS A 68 -11.98 3.29 -18.37
C HIS A 68 -12.94 2.76 -17.29
N SER A 69 -12.45 2.31 -16.14
CA SER A 69 -13.30 1.89 -15.01
C SER A 69 -13.48 2.95 -13.92
N ASP A 70 -12.87 4.14 -14.04
CA ASP A 70 -12.58 4.96 -12.87
C ASP A 70 -12.81 6.48 -13.09
N ASP A 71 -13.94 6.77 -13.73
CA ASP A 71 -14.41 8.14 -13.99
C ASP A 71 -14.93 8.81 -12.69
N GLU A 72 -15.26 8.01 -11.67
CA GLU A 72 -15.88 8.48 -10.42
C GLU A 72 -14.95 9.39 -9.60
N VAL A 73 -13.67 9.05 -9.48
CA VAL A 73 -12.69 9.87 -8.73
C VAL A 73 -12.52 11.23 -9.39
N MET A 74 -12.34 11.27 -10.71
CA MET A 74 -12.19 12.52 -11.46
C MET A 74 -13.47 13.35 -11.47
N GLN A 75 -14.63 12.71 -11.59
CA GLN A 75 -15.93 13.39 -11.47
C GLN A 75 -16.12 14.01 -10.08
N LEU A 76 -15.71 13.32 -9.02
CA LEU A 76 -15.76 13.83 -7.65
C LEU A 76 -14.83 15.04 -7.45
N LEU A 77 -13.57 14.96 -7.93
CA LEU A 77 -12.64 16.09 -7.91
C LEU A 77 -13.13 17.27 -8.76
N GLY A 78 -13.85 16.97 -9.84
CA GLY A 78 -14.55 17.96 -10.67
C GLY A 78 -15.67 18.68 -9.92
N ARG A 79 -16.48 17.95 -9.16
CA ARG A 79 -17.58 18.50 -8.34
C ARG A 79 -17.08 19.33 -7.17
N LEU A 80 -15.95 18.95 -6.56
CA LEU A 80 -15.27 19.72 -5.52
C LEU A 80 -14.23 20.68 -6.12
N ASN A 81 -14.68 21.59 -6.98
CA ASN A 81 -13.80 22.55 -7.64
C ASN A 81 -13.36 23.73 -6.77
N SER A 82 -13.92 23.89 -5.57
CA SER A 82 -13.57 24.91 -4.59
C SER A 82 -14.14 24.56 -3.23
N LEU A 83 -13.57 25.12 -2.17
CA LEU A 83 -14.09 24.96 -0.81
C LEU A 83 -15.49 25.62 -0.67
N ALA A 84 -15.71 26.74 -1.36
CA ALA A 84 -17.00 27.41 -1.41
C ALA A 84 -18.09 26.55 -2.07
N ALA A 85 -17.74 25.77 -3.10
CA ALA A 85 -18.68 24.83 -3.72
C ALA A 85 -19.15 23.75 -2.74
N ALA A 86 -18.28 23.27 -1.84
CA ALA A 86 -18.66 22.32 -0.79
C ALA A 86 -19.64 22.94 0.23
N VAL A 87 -19.41 24.19 0.63
CA VAL A 87 -20.28 24.92 1.57
C VAL A 87 -21.66 25.20 0.94
N GLN A 88 -21.69 25.63 -0.31
CA GLN A 88 -22.92 26.03 -1.00
C GLN A 88 -23.72 24.85 -1.57
N MET A 89 -23.16 23.63 -1.55
CA MET A 89 -23.82 22.45 -2.10
C MET A 89 -25.15 22.15 -1.38
N PRO A 90 -26.25 21.85 -2.09
CA PRO A 90 -27.47 21.39 -1.45
C PRO A 90 -27.26 20.07 -0.69
N GLU A 91 -27.92 19.91 0.46
CA GLU A 91 -27.74 18.73 1.32
C GLU A 91 -27.97 17.37 0.62
N PRO A 92 -28.98 17.20 -0.26
CA PRO A 92 -29.14 15.94 -1.01
C PRO A 92 -27.96 15.64 -1.93
N HIS A 93 -27.35 16.67 -2.53
CA HIS A 93 -26.21 16.50 -3.41
C HIS A 93 -24.93 16.21 -2.61
N TRP A 94 -24.77 16.85 -1.46
CA TRP A 94 -23.67 16.59 -0.55
C TRP A 94 -23.68 15.14 -0.06
N LYS A 95 -24.82 14.63 0.40
CA LYS A 95 -24.96 13.23 0.82
C LYS A 95 -24.60 12.24 -0.28
N LYS A 96 -25.11 12.47 -1.49
CA LYS A 96 -24.77 11.65 -2.66
C LYS A 96 -23.28 11.71 -2.99
N LEU A 97 -22.66 12.89 -2.86
CA LEU A 97 -21.24 13.06 -3.09
C LEU A 97 -20.40 12.28 -2.08
N ILE A 98 -20.75 12.29 -0.80
CA ILE A 98 -20.08 11.50 0.25
C ILE A 98 -20.30 10.00 0.05
N GLU A 99 -21.50 9.58 -0.36
CA GLU A 99 -21.75 8.18 -0.70
C GLU A 99 -20.84 7.71 -1.83
N VAL A 100 -20.73 8.47 -2.93
CA VAL A 100 -19.85 8.13 -4.05
C VAL A 100 -18.37 8.22 -3.63
N GLN A 101 -18.00 9.16 -2.75
CA GLN A 101 -16.65 9.22 -2.18
C GLN A 101 -16.31 7.95 -1.40
N GLY A 102 -17.23 7.44 -0.58
CA GLY A 102 -17.03 6.20 0.17
C GLY A 102 -16.84 5.00 -0.75
N HIS A 103 -17.60 4.92 -1.84
CA HIS A 103 -17.43 3.86 -2.85
C HIS A 103 -16.04 3.95 -3.51
N ALA A 104 -15.62 5.14 -3.94
CA ALA A 104 -14.31 5.38 -4.52
C ALA A 104 -13.18 5.07 -3.52
N GLU A 105 -13.34 5.43 -2.25
CA GLU A 105 -12.36 5.13 -1.20
C GLU A 105 -12.19 3.62 -0.99
N VAL A 106 -13.29 2.85 -0.98
CA VAL A 106 -13.22 1.39 -0.88
C VAL A 106 -12.45 0.79 -2.05
N GLN A 107 -12.67 1.28 -3.27
CA GLN A 107 -11.95 0.83 -4.46
C GLN A 107 -10.44 1.14 -4.35
N LEU A 108 -10.08 2.38 -3.99
CA LEU A 108 -8.68 2.79 -3.79
C LEU A 108 -7.99 1.97 -2.70
N ARG A 109 -8.66 1.71 -1.57
CA ARG A 109 -8.13 0.85 -0.50
C ARG A 109 -8.02 -0.61 -0.93
N GLY A 110 -8.95 -1.11 -1.74
CA GLY A 110 -8.88 -2.43 -2.35
C GLY A 110 -7.65 -2.59 -3.23
N MET A 111 -7.35 -1.59 -4.05
CA MET A 111 -6.14 -1.52 -4.87
C MET A 111 -4.87 -1.52 -4.01
N LEU A 112 -4.80 -0.69 -2.98
CA LEU A 112 -3.68 -0.68 -2.04
C LEU A 112 -3.50 -2.05 -1.38
N GLY A 113 -4.58 -2.69 -0.94
CA GLY A 113 -4.56 -4.04 -0.38
C GLY A 113 -4.04 -5.10 -1.34
N ALA A 114 -4.37 -5.00 -2.63
CA ALA A 114 -3.85 -5.90 -3.67
C ALA A 114 -2.33 -5.74 -3.86
N LEU A 115 -1.83 -4.50 -3.85
CA LEU A 115 -0.38 -4.21 -3.93
C LEU A 115 0.36 -4.74 -2.71
N GLU A 116 -0.19 -4.52 -1.50
CA GLU A 116 0.39 -5.09 -0.29
C GLU A 116 0.36 -6.61 -0.28
N GLY A 117 -0.70 -7.22 -0.81
CA GLY A 117 -0.80 -8.67 -1.01
C GLY A 117 0.29 -9.20 -1.95
N ARG A 118 0.54 -8.52 -3.07
CA ARG A 118 1.64 -8.82 -4.00
C ARG A 118 3.00 -8.68 -3.34
N ARG A 119 3.20 -7.68 -2.48
CA ARG A 119 4.46 -7.53 -1.71
C ARG A 119 4.67 -8.73 -0.79
N ARG A 120 3.63 -9.13 -0.05
CA ARG A 120 3.68 -10.29 0.87
C ARG A 120 3.93 -11.60 0.12
N SER A 121 3.36 -11.80 -1.06
CA SER A 121 3.58 -13.02 -1.86
C SER A 121 5.01 -13.13 -2.39
N LEU A 122 5.62 -12.00 -2.79
CA LEU A 122 7.03 -11.96 -3.16
C LEU A 122 7.95 -12.27 -1.97
N GLU A 123 7.63 -11.77 -0.78
CA GLU A 123 8.39 -12.07 0.45
C GLU A 123 8.30 -13.56 0.85
N THR A 124 7.14 -14.20 0.67
CA THR A 124 6.96 -15.62 1.02
C THR A 124 7.62 -16.56 0.02
N LEU A 125 7.62 -16.25 -1.29
CA LEU A 125 8.31 -17.02 -2.33
C LEU A 125 9.84 -17.11 -2.11
N HIS A 126 10.43 -16.18 -1.36
CA HIS A 126 11.86 -16.18 -1.04
C HIS A 126 12.24 -16.92 0.26
N ARG A 127 11.29 -17.24 1.14
CA ARG A 127 11.55 -18.02 2.37
C ARG A 127 12.00 -19.47 2.14
N PRO A 128 11.44 -20.26 1.21
CA PRO A 128 11.85 -21.66 1.07
C PRO A 128 13.30 -21.80 0.60
N ARG A 129 13.81 -20.86 -0.21
CA ARG A 129 15.23 -20.85 -0.66
C ARG A 129 16.22 -20.63 0.48
N ILE A 130 15.90 -19.75 1.43
CA ILE A 130 16.76 -19.47 2.60
C ILE A 130 16.76 -20.67 3.56
N LEU A 131 15.60 -21.32 3.75
CA LEU A 131 15.51 -22.55 4.55
C LEU A 131 16.24 -23.73 3.90
N LEU A 132 16.15 -23.89 2.57
CA LEU A 132 16.91 -24.89 1.81
C LEU A 132 18.43 -24.66 1.89
N LEU A 133 18.90 -23.42 1.70
CA LEU A 133 20.32 -23.07 1.84
C LEU A 133 20.83 -23.31 3.27
N ARG A 134 20.01 -23.03 4.29
CA ARG A 134 20.35 -23.29 5.69
C ARG A 134 20.35 -24.78 6.04
N ALA A 135 19.48 -25.56 5.40
CA ALA A 135 19.47 -27.03 5.54
C ALA A 135 20.73 -27.66 4.92
N LEU A 136 21.10 -27.24 3.70
CA LEU A 136 22.29 -27.72 2.98
C LEU A 136 23.61 -27.28 3.64
N GLY A 137 23.69 -26.09 4.24
CA GLY A 137 24.88 -25.61 4.95
C GLY A 137 25.26 -26.42 6.20
N SER A 138 24.32 -27.18 6.78
CA SER A 138 24.56 -28.00 7.99
C SER A 138 24.97 -29.44 7.70
N TRP A 139 24.81 -29.91 6.46
CA TRP A 139 25.14 -31.29 6.05
C TRP A 139 26.62 -31.66 6.19
N PRO A 140 27.60 -30.84 5.75
CA PRO A 140 29.01 -31.22 5.87
C PRO A 140 29.48 -31.30 7.33
N LEU A 141 28.95 -30.46 8.22
CA LEU A 141 29.27 -30.50 9.65
C LEU A 141 28.67 -31.74 10.35
N LYS A 142 27.44 -32.13 9.98
CA LYS A 142 26.82 -33.37 10.50
C LYS A 142 27.55 -34.62 10.03
N LEU A 143 28.03 -34.64 8.79
CA LEU A 143 28.85 -35.73 8.25
C LEU A 143 30.20 -35.84 8.98
N LEU A 144 30.88 -34.71 9.24
CA LEU A 144 32.13 -34.72 10.01
C LEU A 144 31.93 -35.22 11.44
N ALA A 145 30.85 -34.81 12.10
CA ALA A 145 30.51 -35.31 13.44
C ALA A 145 30.22 -36.82 13.45
N LEU A 146 29.53 -37.33 12.42
CA LEU A 146 29.27 -38.77 12.27
C LEU A 146 30.56 -39.56 12.06
N VAL A 147 31.46 -39.10 11.17
CA VAL A 147 32.75 -39.75 10.94
C VAL A 147 33.59 -39.73 12.22
N ALA A 148 33.64 -38.61 12.93
CA ALA A 148 34.36 -38.52 14.21
C ALA A 148 33.80 -39.51 15.25
N ALA A 149 32.47 -39.66 15.34
CA ALA A 149 31.84 -40.62 16.25
C ALA A 149 32.18 -42.08 15.90
N ILE A 150 32.18 -42.43 14.61
CA ILE A 150 32.57 -43.77 14.14
C ILE A 150 34.04 -44.05 14.45
N VAL A 151 34.93 -43.08 14.21
CA VAL A 151 36.36 -43.22 14.53
C VAL A 151 36.57 -43.36 16.04
N ALA A 152 35.88 -42.56 16.86
CA ALA A 152 35.96 -42.66 18.31
C ALA A 152 35.47 -44.02 18.83
N LEU A 153 34.39 -44.56 18.27
CA LEU A 153 33.88 -45.89 18.59
C LEU A 153 34.89 -46.98 18.21
N PHE A 154 35.52 -46.87 17.05
CA PHE A 154 36.53 -47.83 16.60
C PHE A 154 37.78 -47.81 17.49
N ILE A 155 38.23 -46.62 17.91
CA ILE A 155 39.32 -46.47 18.87
C ILE A 155 38.95 -47.09 20.21
N ALA A 156 37.73 -46.87 20.71
CA ALA A 156 37.26 -47.43 21.97
C ALA A 156 37.17 -48.96 21.93
N LEU A 157 36.67 -49.54 20.84
CA LEU A 157 36.62 -50.99 20.64
C LEU A 157 38.02 -51.62 20.58
N LYS A 158 38.96 -50.99 19.85
CA LYS A 158 40.35 -51.43 19.79
C LYS A 158 41.06 -51.34 21.15
N ALA A 159 40.76 -50.32 21.95
CA ALA A 159 41.29 -50.18 23.31
C ALA A 159 40.69 -51.19 24.29
N ALA A 160 39.46 -51.65 24.05
CA ALA A 160 38.78 -52.68 24.85
C ALA A 160 39.22 -54.11 24.51
N GLY A 161 40.09 -54.31 23.52
CA GLY A 161 40.68 -55.61 23.19
C GLY A 161 39.74 -56.58 22.46
N VAL A 162 38.74 -56.05 21.74
CA VAL A 162 37.91 -56.79 20.77
C VAL A 162 38.48 -56.63 19.36
#